data_AF-A0A7C1L2W6-F1
#
_entry.id   AF-A0A7C1L2W6-F1
#
_cell.length_a   1.000
_cell.length_b   1.000
_cell.length_c   1.000
_cell.angle_alpha   90.00
_cell.angle_beta   90.00
_cell.angle_gamma   90.00
#
_symmetry.space_group_name_H-M   'P 1'
#
loop_
_entity.id
_entity.type
_entity.pdbx_description
1 polymer ?
#
loop_
_entity_poly.entity_id
_entity_poly.type
_entity_poly.pdbx_seq_one_letter_code
_entity_poly.pdbx_strand_id
1 'polypeptide(L)'
;VSMAIARIGLKECQHIVSTIANKSLYETKNRQFKKLMDKLWEHSLACAYGARIISKKVSPQDEEKAFLSGLIHDIGSVLLLKSLGEIVPPKTTFDETYLINSVYEVHTSFGAYLLEKWEFTQDFVRIAKLHEWTKFDPKTEKDVLIANLADNLAHKIGYGFFDKGEIDLAGLDSTKLLQIDTVALDEIGEEVKTMMAESTGAF
;
A
#
# COMPACT_ATOMS: atom_id res chain seq x y z
N VAL A 1 13.44 21.98 19.34
CA VAL A 1 14.40 21.52 18.30
C VAL A 1 14.02 20.16 17.71
N SER A 2 13.63 19.13 18.48
CA SER A 2 13.31 17.80 17.91
C SER A 2 12.07 17.74 16.99
N MET A 3 10.98 18.47 17.27
CA MET A 3 9.83 18.50 16.36
C MET A 3 10.14 19.13 14.99
N ALA A 4 11.05 20.10 14.95
CA ALA A 4 11.50 20.70 13.69
C ALA A 4 12.38 19.72 12.90
N ILE A 5 13.28 19.02 13.57
CA ILE A 5 14.13 17.98 12.96
C ILE A 5 13.28 16.80 12.48
N ALA A 6 12.28 16.36 13.25
CA ALA A 6 11.36 15.29 12.85
C ALA A 6 10.50 15.69 11.63
N ARG A 7 10.02 16.94 11.58
CA ARG A 7 9.29 17.46 10.40
C ARG A 7 10.18 17.58 9.17
N ILE A 8 11.44 17.97 9.33
CA ILE A 8 12.41 18.02 8.23
C ILE A 8 12.68 16.61 7.71
N GLY A 9 12.97 15.64 8.60
CA GLY A 9 13.18 14.24 8.22
C GLY A 9 11.96 13.61 7.54
N LEU A 10 10.75 13.94 7.99
CA LEU A 10 9.52 13.52 7.33
C LEU A 10 9.42 14.10 5.92
N LYS A 11 9.62 15.41 5.74
CA LYS A 11 9.56 16.05 4.40
C LYS A 11 10.55 15.44 3.41
N GLU A 12 11.76 15.11 3.84
CA GLU A 12 12.74 14.43 3.00
C GLU A 12 12.26 13.01 2.64
N CYS A 13 11.72 12.24 3.61
CA CYS A 13 11.10 10.96 3.33
C CYS A 13 9.92 11.09 2.35
N GLN A 14 9.08 12.13 2.49
CA GLN A 14 7.97 12.38 1.58
C GLN A 14 8.45 12.65 0.15
N HIS A 15 9.52 13.44 0.01
CA HIS A 15 10.16 13.69 -1.29
C HIS A 15 10.72 12.41 -1.91
N ILE A 16 11.41 11.59 -1.12
CA ILE A 16 11.99 10.31 -1.58
C ILE A 16 10.88 9.35 -1.97
N VAL A 17 9.85 9.17 -1.13
CA VAL A 17 8.68 8.35 -1.46
C VAL A 17 8.03 8.85 -2.73
N SER A 18 7.76 10.14 -2.86
CA SER A 18 7.10 10.68 -4.05
C SER A 18 7.94 10.49 -5.31
N THR A 19 9.27 10.51 -5.18
CA THR A 19 10.21 10.24 -6.29
C THR A 19 10.23 8.76 -6.66
N ILE A 20 10.21 7.86 -5.67
CA ILE A 20 10.29 6.41 -5.87
C ILE A 20 8.94 5.84 -6.31
N ALA A 21 7.87 6.24 -5.63
CA ALA A 21 6.52 5.73 -5.81
C ALA A 21 5.74 6.45 -6.90
N ASN A 22 6.44 7.08 -7.86
CA ASN A 22 5.79 7.63 -9.03
C ASN A 22 5.35 6.50 -9.99
N LYS A 23 4.43 6.80 -10.89
CA LYS A 23 3.90 5.84 -11.88
C LYS A 23 5.00 5.17 -12.72
N SER A 24 6.17 5.80 -12.90
CA SER A 24 7.26 5.23 -13.72
C SER A 24 7.90 3.99 -13.10
N LEU A 25 7.88 3.85 -11.76
CA LEU A 25 8.34 2.62 -11.11
C LEU A 25 7.49 1.41 -11.53
N TYR A 26 6.21 1.67 -11.79
CA TYR A 26 5.24 0.68 -12.23
C TYR A 26 5.30 0.40 -13.75
N GLU A 27 6.10 1.13 -14.52
CA GLU A 27 6.20 0.88 -15.95
C GLU A 27 7.07 -0.33 -16.28
N THR A 28 6.67 -1.12 -17.27
CA THR A 28 7.49 -2.22 -17.78
C THR A 28 7.37 -2.32 -19.30
N LYS A 29 8.48 -2.68 -19.95
CA LYS A 29 8.50 -2.93 -21.39
C LYS A 29 7.91 -4.31 -21.72
N ASN A 30 7.83 -5.21 -20.75
CA ASN A 30 7.27 -6.54 -20.94
C ASN A 30 5.74 -6.50 -20.83
N ARG A 31 5.06 -6.69 -21.97
CA ARG A 31 3.60 -6.65 -22.07
C ARG A 31 2.89 -7.65 -21.14
N GLN A 32 3.52 -8.76 -20.81
CA GLN A 32 2.94 -9.78 -19.92
C GLN A 32 2.82 -9.27 -18.48
N PHE A 33 3.77 -8.43 -18.05
CA PHE A 33 3.77 -7.85 -16.71
C PHE A 33 3.03 -6.51 -16.67
N LYS A 34 2.84 -5.83 -17.81
CA LYS A 34 2.20 -4.50 -17.86
C LYS A 34 0.84 -4.48 -17.15
N LYS A 35 -0.03 -5.47 -17.42
CA LYS A 35 -1.34 -5.55 -16.77
C LYS A 35 -1.25 -5.73 -15.26
N LEU A 36 -0.27 -6.51 -14.78
CA LEU A 36 -0.04 -6.72 -13.35
C LEU A 36 0.45 -5.42 -12.70
N MET A 37 1.40 -4.74 -13.32
CA MET A 37 1.91 -3.47 -12.78
C MET A 37 0.85 -2.36 -12.80
N ASP A 38 0.01 -2.27 -13.84
CA ASP A 38 -1.08 -1.31 -13.92
C ASP A 38 -2.10 -1.56 -12.78
N LYS A 39 -2.46 -2.83 -12.51
CA LYS A 39 -3.29 -3.20 -11.36
C LYS A 39 -2.64 -2.88 -10.01
N LEU A 40 -1.34 -3.16 -9.86
CA LEU A 40 -0.63 -2.90 -8.62
C LEU A 40 -0.51 -1.39 -8.33
N TRP A 41 -0.41 -0.57 -9.37
CA TRP A 41 -0.51 0.88 -9.27
C TRP A 41 -1.89 1.33 -8.77
N GLU A 42 -2.96 0.84 -9.39
CA GLU A 42 -4.34 1.14 -8.98
C GLU A 42 -4.58 0.73 -7.52
N HIS A 43 -4.11 -0.45 -7.13
CA HIS A 43 -4.15 -0.94 -5.75
C HIS A 43 -3.43 0.02 -4.80
N SER A 44 -2.15 0.32 -5.07
CA SER A 44 -1.34 1.20 -4.22
C SER A 44 -1.94 2.60 -4.08
N LEU A 45 -2.52 3.13 -5.16
CA LEU A 45 -3.18 4.43 -5.14
C LEU A 45 -4.49 4.41 -4.34
N ALA A 46 -5.30 3.37 -4.47
CA ALA A 46 -6.51 3.18 -3.66
C ALA A 46 -6.16 3.07 -2.16
N CYS A 47 -5.11 2.30 -1.83
CA CYS A 47 -4.57 2.21 -0.47
C CYS A 47 -4.06 3.55 0.05
N ALA A 48 -3.39 4.35 -0.79
CA ALA A 48 -2.93 5.69 -0.44
C ALA A 48 -4.11 6.63 -0.10
N TYR A 49 -5.17 6.65 -0.92
CA TYR A 49 -6.37 7.43 -0.62
C TYR A 49 -7.08 6.93 0.64
N GLY A 50 -7.28 5.62 0.77
CA GLY A 50 -7.88 5.03 1.96
C GLY A 50 -7.11 5.37 3.24
N ALA A 51 -5.79 5.20 3.22
CA ALA A 51 -4.93 5.51 4.36
C ALA A 51 -5.00 6.99 4.74
N ARG A 52 -5.02 7.90 3.76
CA ARG A 52 -5.20 9.34 4.00
C ARG A 52 -6.54 9.64 4.68
N ILE A 53 -7.64 9.14 4.15
CA ILE A 53 -9.00 9.41 4.66
C ILE A 53 -9.16 8.80 6.06
N ILE A 54 -8.69 7.58 6.28
CA ILE A 54 -8.65 6.94 7.61
C ILE A 54 -7.84 7.80 8.58
N SER A 55 -6.64 8.25 8.18
CA SER A 55 -5.77 9.09 9.02
C SER A 55 -6.45 10.40 9.40
N LYS A 56 -7.22 11.04 8.51
CA LYS A 56 -7.99 12.26 8.84
C LYS A 56 -8.96 12.06 10.00
N LYS A 57 -9.45 10.84 10.23
CA LYS A 57 -10.36 10.53 11.36
C LYS A 57 -9.61 10.22 12.66
N VAL A 58 -8.43 9.57 12.58
CA VAL A 58 -7.77 8.97 13.76
C VAL A 58 -6.40 9.58 14.13
N SER A 59 -5.76 10.30 13.20
CA SER A 59 -4.49 11.00 13.34
C SER A 59 -4.34 12.10 12.26
N PRO A 60 -5.11 13.21 12.32
CA PRO A 60 -5.20 14.18 11.23
C PRO A 60 -3.86 14.82 10.83
N GLN A 61 -2.95 14.99 11.79
CA GLN A 61 -1.62 15.57 11.55
C GLN A 61 -0.70 14.70 10.70
N ASP A 62 -1.05 13.43 10.48
CA ASP A 62 -0.23 12.43 9.78
C ASP A 62 -0.81 12.05 8.40
N GLU A 63 -1.82 12.76 7.89
CA GLU A 63 -2.55 12.39 6.67
C GLU A 63 -1.65 12.24 5.42
N GLU A 64 -0.62 13.07 5.30
CA GLU A 64 0.33 13.00 4.18
C GLU A 64 1.25 11.79 4.34
N LYS A 65 1.69 11.50 5.56
CA LYS A 65 2.49 10.31 5.86
C LYS A 65 1.67 9.05 5.58
N ALA A 66 0.41 9.01 6.01
CA ALA A 66 -0.48 7.88 5.78
C ALA A 66 -0.71 7.62 4.29
N PHE A 67 -0.91 8.67 3.48
CA PHE A 67 -0.99 8.54 2.02
C PHE A 67 0.25 7.85 1.44
N LEU A 68 1.43 8.31 1.83
CA LEU A 68 2.69 7.74 1.35
C LEU A 68 2.88 6.30 1.81
N SER A 69 2.52 6.00 3.06
CA SER A 69 2.51 4.64 3.58
C SER A 69 1.63 3.72 2.73
N GLY A 70 0.40 4.14 2.40
CA GLY A 70 -0.49 3.39 1.51
C GLY A 70 0.08 3.24 0.09
N LEU A 71 0.82 4.23 -0.40
CA LEU A 71 1.42 4.18 -1.74
C LEU A 71 2.64 3.23 -1.83
N ILE A 72 3.36 2.99 -0.72
CA ILE A 72 4.59 2.18 -0.71
C ILE A 72 4.49 0.87 0.05
N HIS A 73 3.38 0.59 0.74
CA HIS A 73 3.26 -0.60 1.60
C HIS A 73 3.63 -1.89 0.85
N ASP A 74 3.32 -1.92 -0.43
CA ASP A 74 3.47 -3.05 -1.34
C ASP A 74 4.72 -2.96 -2.26
N ILE A 75 5.70 -2.12 -1.91
CA ILE A 75 6.91 -1.86 -2.72
C ILE A 75 7.68 -3.14 -3.08
N GLY A 76 7.59 -4.17 -2.24
CA GLY A 76 8.17 -5.49 -2.51
C GLY A 76 7.58 -6.13 -3.77
N SER A 77 6.25 -6.09 -3.90
CA SER A 77 5.52 -6.61 -5.07
C SER A 77 5.94 -5.90 -6.35
N VAL A 78 6.06 -4.56 -6.28
CA VAL A 78 6.46 -3.72 -7.41
C VAL A 78 7.82 -4.13 -7.94
N LEU A 79 8.81 -4.24 -7.05
CA LEU A 79 10.19 -4.50 -7.44
C LEU A 79 10.40 -5.94 -7.90
N LEU A 80 9.73 -6.92 -7.28
CA LEU A 80 9.76 -8.30 -7.74
C LEU A 80 9.22 -8.42 -9.17
N LEU A 81 8.04 -7.85 -9.44
CA LEU A 81 7.42 -7.90 -10.76
C LEU A 81 8.19 -7.09 -11.80
N LYS A 82 8.76 -5.94 -11.40
CA LYS A 82 9.65 -5.14 -12.25
C LYS A 82 10.86 -5.97 -12.68
N SER A 83 11.58 -6.56 -11.72
CA SER A 83 12.76 -7.40 -12.01
C SER A 83 12.39 -8.59 -12.90
N LEU A 84 11.27 -9.26 -12.63
CA LEU A 84 10.77 -10.35 -13.48
C LEU A 84 10.48 -9.86 -14.91
N GLY A 85 9.84 -8.70 -15.06
CA GLY A 85 9.58 -8.11 -16.37
C GLY A 85 10.84 -7.78 -17.17
N GLU A 86 11.97 -7.51 -16.50
CA GLU A 86 13.26 -7.24 -17.14
C GLU A 86 14.02 -8.51 -17.54
N ILE A 87 13.96 -9.57 -16.72
CA ILE A 87 14.73 -10.79 -16.96
C ILE A 87 13.97 -11.86 -17.75
N VAL A 88 12.64 -11.88 -17.67
CA VAL A 88 11.83 -12.89 -18.36
C VAL A 88 11.71 -12.54 -19.85
N PRO A 89 12.15 -13.42 -20.76
CA PRO A 89 12.05 -13.17 -22.20
C PRO A 89 10.60 -12.93 -22.62
N PRO A 90 10.35 -11.99 -23.57
CA PRO A 90 9.02 -11.79 -24.12
C PRO A 90 8.46 -13.12 -24.68
N LYS A 91 7.19 -13.42 -24.36
CA LYS A 91 6.45 -14.65 -24.76
C LYS A 91 6.74 -15.90 -23.93
N THR A 92 7.48 -15.79 -22.83
CA THR A 92 7.60 -16.90 -21.87
C THR A 92 6.23 -17.21 -21.27
N THR A 93 5.81 -18.47 -21.28
CA THR A 93 4.54 -18.88 -20.67
C THR A 93 4.78 -19.23 -19.20
N PHE A 94 3.97 -18.67 -18.32
CA PHE A 94 3.96 -18.98 -16.89
C PHE A 94 2.52 -18.93 -16.38
N ASP A 95 2.28 -19.62 -15.27
CA ASP A 95 1.01 -19.53 -14.55
C ASP A 95 0.96 -18.21 -13.77
N GLU A 96 0.07 -17.31 -14.17
CA GLU A 96 -0.10 -15.99 -13.56
C GLU A 96 -0.54 -16.09 -12.09
N THR A 97 -1.39 -17.07 -11.75
CA THR A 97 -1.84 -17.29 -10.37
C THR A 97 -0.69 -17.77 -9.49
N TYR A 98 0.10 -18.73 -9.97
CA TYR A 98 1.29 -19.19 -9.24
C TYR A 98 2.31 -18.08 -9.02
N LEU A 99 2.52 -17.22 -10.04
CA LEU A 99 3.38 -16.06 -9.93
C LEU A 99 2.91 -15.08 -8.87
N ILE A 100 1.63 -14.68 -8.91
CA ILE A 100 1.04 -13.73 -7.95
C ILE A 100 1.14 -14.28 -6.54
N ASN A 101 0.82 -15.56 -6.32
CA ASN A 101 0.94 -16.19 -5.00
C ASN A 101 2.39 -16.24 -4.51
N SER A 102 3.35 -16.52 -5.40
CA SER A 102 4.77 -16.50 -5.05
C SER A 102 5.25 -15.10 -4.64
N VAL A 103 4.75 -14.04 -5.31
CA VAL A 103 5.01 -12.65 -4.92
C VAL A 103 4.37 -12.34 -3.57
N TYR A 104 3.11 -12.76 -3.36
CA TYR A 104 2.39 -12.57 -2.11
C TYR A 104 3.13 -13.17 -0.90
N GLU A 105 3.75 -14.34 -1.04
CA GLU A 105 4.46 -14.98 0.08
C GLU A 105 5.67 -14.18 0.58
N VAL A 106 6.30 -13.36 -0.26
CA VAL A 106 7.58 -12.72 0.05
C VAL A 106 7.54 -11.19 0.08
N HIS A 107 6.53 -10.54 -0.52
CA HIS A 107 6.52 -9.10 -0.75
C HIS A 107 6.70 -8.25 0.51
N THR A 108 6.06 -8.62 1.63
CA THR A 108 6.17 -7.89 2.90
C THR A 108 7.61 -7.90 3.43
N SER A 109 8.22 -9.09 3.50
CA SER A 109 9.58 -9.28 4.02
C SER A 109 10.63 -8.64 3.09
N PHE A 110 10.45 -8.79 1.78
CA PHE A 110 11.34 -8.22 0.77
C PHE A 110 11.24 -6.69 0.74
N GLY A 111 10.02 -6.15 0.74
CA GLY A 111 9.76 -4.71 0.78
C GLY A 111 10.33 -4.06 2.04
N ALA A 112 10.13 -4.67 3.21
CA ALA A 112 10.71 -4.19 4.46
C ALA A 112 12.24 -4.15 4.41
N TYR A 113 12.88 -5.23 3.93
CA TYR A 113 14.33 -5.29 3.78
C TYR A 113 14.87 -4.22 2.83
N LEU A 114 14.18 -3.98 1.71
CA LEU A 114 14.57 -2.94 0.76
C LEU A 114 14.48 -1.54 1.36
N LEU A 115 13.39 -1.24 2.07
CA LEU A 115 13.23 0.04 2.75
C LEU A 115 14.32 0.26 3.81
N GLU A 116 14.70 -0.78 4.56
CA GLU A 116 15.86 -0.71 5.47
C GLU A 116 17.16 -0.40 4.73
N LYS A 117 17.40 -1.06 3.58
CA LYS A 117 18.58 -0.80 2.74
C LYS A 117 18.60 0.58 2.11
N TRP A 118 17.44 1.17 1.87
CA TRP A 118 17.28 2.54 1.40
C TRP A 118 17.25 3.57 2.54
N GLU A 119 17.54 3.15 3.77
CA GLU A 119 17.62 4.01 4.96
C GLU A 119 16.32 4.76 5.26
N PHE A 120 15.18 4.17 4.88
CA PHE A 120 13.88 4.68 5.27
C PHE A 120 13.69 4.61 6.79
N THR A 121 12.87 5.52 7.30
CA THR A 121 12.49 5.50 8.71
C THR A 121 11.76 4.20 9.06
N GLN A 122 11.95 3.78 10.32
CA GLN A 122 11.50 2.46 10.80
C GLN A 122 9.97 2.28 10.79
N ASP A 123 9.21 3.36 10.75
CA ASP A 123 7.77 3.34 10.54
C ASP A 123 7.39 2.75 9.17
N PHE A 124 7.97 3.22 8.06
CA PHE A 124 7.70 2.68 6.73
C PHE A 124 8.14 1.22 6.59
N VAL A 125 9.30 0.87 7.19
CA VAL A 125 9.78 -0.52 7.25
C VAL A 125 8.75 -1.42 7.95
N ARG A 126 8.24 -1.00 9.11
CA ARG A 126 7.22 -1.77 9.85
C ARG A 126 5.92 -1.88 9.07
N ILE A 127 5.49 -0.82 8.39
CA ILE A 127 4.28 -0.85 7.56
C ILE A 127 4.41 -1.89 6.44
N ALA A 128 5.49 -1.85 5.66
CA ALA A 128 5.73 -2.85 4.61
C ALA A 128 5.79 -4.28 5.17
N LYS A 129 6.33 -4.46 6.38
CA LYS A 129 6.47 -5.77 7.02
C LYS A 129 5.15 -6.34 7.59
N LEU A 130 4.28 -5.47 8.11
CA LEU A 130 3.18 -5.88 9.00
C LEU A 130 1.78 -5.61 8.44
N HIS A 131 1.63 -4.90 7.31
CA HIS A 131 0.31 -4.53 6.80
C HIS A 131 -0.59 -5.73 6.45
N GLU A 132 -0.05 -6.92 6.17
CA GLU A 132 -0.83 -8.15 5.92
C GLU A 132 -1.22 -8.92 7.20
N TRP A 133 -0.78 -8.47 8.39
CA TRP A 133 -1.07 -9.20 9.62
C TRP A 133 -2.57 -9.18 9.95
N THR A 134 -3.04 -10.29 10.53
CA THR A 134 -4.44 -10.47 10.94
C THR A 134 -4.68 -10.30 12.42
N LYS A 135 -3.59 -10.23 13.21
CA LYS A 135 -3.63 -10.08 14.66
C LYS A 135 -2.81 -8.88 15.09
N PHE A 136 -3.47 -7.95 15.76
CA PHE A 136 -2.83 -6.77 16.34
C PHE A 136 -3.21 -6.61 17.80
N ASP A 137 -2.38 -5.92 18.56
CA ASP A 137 -2.67 -5.59 19.96
C ASP A 137 -2.77 -4.07 20.15
N PRO A 138 -3.29 -3.58 21.29
CA PRO A 138 -3.48 -2.14 21.51
C PRO A 138 -2.20 -1.29 21.50
N LYS A 139 -1.01 -1.89 21.50
CA LYS A 139 0.28 -1.20 21.39
C LYS A 139 0.80 -1.13 19.96
N THR A 140 0.17 -1.83 19.00
CA THR A 140 0.51 -1.71 17.59
C THR A 140 0.41 -0.24 17.15
N GLU A 141 1.41 0.21 16.40
CA GLU A 141 1.43 1.58 15.91
C GLU A 141 0.26 1.87 14.97
N LYS A 142 -0.35 3.04 15.15
CA LYS A 142 -1.54 3.44 14.37
C LYS A 142 -1.29 3.43 12.87
N ASP A 143 -0.09 3.79 12.40
CA ASP A 143 0.23 3.83 10.98
C ASP A 143 0.23 2.43 10.34
N VAL A 144 0.62 1.38 11.07
CA VAL A 144 0.47 -0.01 10.65
C VAL A 144 -1.00 -0.40 10.54
N LEU A 145 -1.82 -0.04 11.54
CA LEU A 145 -3.26 -0.33 11.54
C LEU A 145 -3.98 0.39 10.38
N ILE A 146 -3.61 1.64 10.12
CA ILE A 146 -4.16 2.44 9.02
C ILE A 146 -3.81 1.78 7.67
N ALA A 147 -2.56 1.37 7.48
CA ALA A 147 -2.14 0.72 6.24
C ALA A 147 -2.87 -0.63 6.04
N ASN A 148 -2.97 -1.45 7.07
CA ASN A 148 -3.72 -2.72 7.03
C ASN A 148 -5.20 -2.50 6.68
N LEU A 149 -5.86 -1.53 7.31
CA LEU A 149 -7.27 -1.27 7.02
C LEU A 149 -7.47 -0.70 5.61
N ALA A 150 -6.60 0.21 5.17
CA ALA A 150 -6.66 0.78 3.83
C ALA A 150 -6.47 -0.29 2.74
N ASP A 151 -5.53 -1.21 2.94
CA ASP A 151 -5.29 -2.34 2.05
C ASP A 151 -6.51 -3.27 1.95
N ASN A 152 -7.06 -3.70 3.08
CA ASN A 152 -8.25 -4.54 3.11
C ASN A 152 -9.48 -3.82 2.53
N LEU A 153 -9.61 -2.52 2.77
CA LEU A 153 -10.68 -1.70 2.18
C LEU A 153 -10.54 -1.66 0.66
N ALA A 154 -9.34 -1.39 0.14
CA ALA A 154 -9.05 -1.37 -1.29
C ALA A 154 -9.43 -2.71 -1.95
N HIS A 155 -9.08 -3.83 -1.32
CA HIS A 155 -9.51 -5.15 -1.77
C HIS A 155 -11.04 -5.28 -1.81
N LYS A 156 -11.75 -4.90 -0.74
CA LYS A 156 -13.22 -5.01 -0.66
C LYS A 156 -13.92 -4.17 -1.72
N ILE A 157 -13.40 -2.99 -2.06
CA ILE A 157 -14.03 -2.08 -3.03
C ILE A 157 -13.61 -2.35 -4.49
N GLY A 158 -12.85 -3.41 -4.75
CA GLY A 158 -12.52 -3.87 -6.10
C GLY A 158 -11.14 -3.45 -6.62
N TYR A 159 -10.30 -2.83 -5.80
CA TYR A 159 -8.91 -2.49 -6.12
C TYR A 159 -7.91 -3.46 -5.47
N GLY A 160 -8.28 -4.72 -5.26
CA GLY A 160 -7.38 -5.74 -4.74
C GLY A 160 -6.37 -6.22 -5.79
N PHE A 161 -5.14 -6.51 -5.36
CA PHE A 161 -4.14 -7.16 -6.21
C PHE A 161 -4.04 -8.67 -5.95
N PHE A 162 -4.10 -9.06 -4.68
CA PHE A 162 -4.05 -10.45 -4.25
C PHE A 162 -5.47 -11.00 -3.99
N ASP A 163 -5.66 -12.30 -4.17
CA ASP A 163 -6.90 -12.96 -3.78
C ASP A 163 -6.89 -13.23 -2.27
N LYS A 164 -7.62 -12.41 -1.52
CA LYS A 164 -7.79 -12.54 -0.07
C LYS A 164 -9.13 -13.20 0.32
N GLY A 165 -9.94 -13.62 -0.65
CA GLY A 165 -11.30 -14.08 -0.41
C GLY A 165 -12.22 -12.99 0.14
N GLU A 166 -13.24 -13.39 0.90
CA GLU A 166 -14.21 -12.46 1.50
C GLU A 166 -13.61 -11.72 2.70
N ILE A 167 -13.70 -10.39 2.69
CA ILE A 167 -13.16 -9.52 3.75
C ILE A 167 -14.29 -8.94 4.59
N ASP A 168 -14.33 -9.34 5.86
CA ASP A 168 -15.10 -8.68 6.92
C ASP A 168 -14.29 -7.53 7.52
N LEU A 169 -14.44 -6.32 6.95
CA LEU A 169 -13.77 -5.12 7.44
C LEU A 169 -14.13 -4.80 8.89
N ALA A 170 -15.39 -5.02 9.31
CA ALA A 170 -15.83 -4.73 10.67
C ALA A 170 -15.16 -5.66 11.69
N GLY A 171 -14.84 -6.88 11.25
CA GLY A 171 -14.16 -7.90 12.03
C GLY A 171 -12.66 -7.68 12.25
N LEU A 172 -12.00 -6.84 11.44
CA LEU A 172 -10.55 -6.63 11.51
C LEU A 172 -10.10 -6.01 12.84
N ASP A 173 -8.96 -6.48 13.35
CA ASP A 173 -8.32 -5.88 14.52
C ASP A 173 -7.97 -4.41 14.27
N SER A 174 -7.52 -4.05 13.07
CA SER A 174 -7.24 -2.67 12.68
C SER A 174 -8.46 -1.77 12.79
N THR A 175 -9.62 -2.19 12.27
CA THR A 175 -10.89 -1.47 12.41
C THR A 175 -11.26 -1.25 13.87
N LYS A 176 -11.21 -2.32 14.68
CA LYS A 176 -11.58 -2.27 16.10
C LYS A 176 -10.66 -1.36 16.90
N LEU A 177 -9.34 -1.48 16.70
CA LEU A 177 -8.33 -0.69 17.40
C LEU A 177 -8.32 0.77 16.97
N LEU A 178 -8.63 1.06 15.70
CA LEU A 178 -8.81 2.42 15.19
C LEU A 178 -10.19 3.02 15.56
N GLN A 179 -11.10 2.22 16.12
CA GLN A 179 -12.45 2.62 16.53
C GLN A 179 -13.26 3.21 15.36
N ILE A 180 -13.16 2.57 14.19
CA ILE A 180 -13.92 2.98 13.00
C ILE A 180 -15.19 2.14 12.92
N ASP A 181 -16.33 2.80 12.94
CA ASP A 181 -17.63 2.14 12.80
C ASP A 181 -17.93 1.76 11.33
N THR A 182 -18.96 0.94 11.14
CA THR A 182 -19.32 0.42 9.82
C THR A 182 -19.81 1.51 8.85
N VAL A 183 -20.46 2.55 9.36
CA VAL A 183 -20.93 3.66 8.53
C VAL A 183 -19.73 4.43 7.98
N ALA A 184 -18.74 4.70 8.84
CA ALA A 184 -17.50 5.33 8.43
C ALA A 184 -16.72 4.45 7.43
N LEU A 185 -16.71 3.12 7.58
CA LEU A 185 -16.07 2.23 6.60
C LEU A 185 -16.71 2.36 5.20
N ASP A 186 -18.04 2.38 5.14
CA ASP A 186 -18.78 2.52 3.88
C ASP A 186 -18.51 3.90 3.24
N GLU A 187 -18.56 4.98 4.03
CA GLU A 187 -18.23 6.34 3.58
C GLU A 187 -16.81 6.44 3.02
N ILE A 188 -15.81 5.87 3.71
CA ILE A 188 -14.42 5.88 3.26
C ILE A 188 -14.32 5.09 1.94
N GLY A 189 -14.98 3.94 1.83
CA GLY A 189 -14.98 3.13 0.62
C GLY A 189 -15.53 3.88 -0.60
N GLU A 190 -16.63 4.60 -0.44
CA GLU A 190 -17.20 5.42 -1.53
C GLU A 190 -16.32 6.62 -1.87
N GLU A 191 -15.75 7.31 -0.88
CA GLU A 191 -14.82 8.42 -1.12
C GLU A 191 -13.57 7.96 -1.89
N VAL A 192 -12.99 6.80 -1.55
CA VAL A 192 -11.87 6.21 -2.31
C VAL A 192 -12.28 5.91 -3.75
N LYS A 193 -13.46 5.32 -3.99
CA LYS A 193 -13.93 5.07 -5.37
C LYS A 193 -14.05 6.35 -6.18
N THR A 194 -14.57 7.43 -5.58
CA THR A 194 -14.66 8.75 -6.24
C THR A 194 -13.27 9.27 -6.59
N MET A 195 -12.33 9.28 -5.65
CA MET A 195 -10.96 9.75 -5.89
C MET A 195 -10.24 8.92 -6.95
N MET A 196 -10.45 7.60 -6.97
CA MET A 196 -9.90 6.72 -8.00
C MET A 196 -10.48 7.04 -9.38
N ALA A 197 -11.80 7.24 -9.50
CA ALA A 197 -12.43 7.60 -10.78
C ALA A 197 -11.92 8.93 -11.35
N GLU A 198 -11.68 9.93 -10.49
CA GLU A 198 -11.09 11.22 -10.89
C GLU A 198 -9.63 11.08 -11.35
N SER A 199 -8.89 10.17 -10.71
CA SER A 199 -7.47 9.94 -10.98
C SER A 199 -7.22 9.17 -12.28
N THR A 200 -8.13 8.28 -12.68
CA THR A 200 -8.06 7.56 -13.96
C THR A 200 -8.11 8.49 -15.17
N GLY A 201 -8.65 9.71 -15.03
CA GLY A 201 -8.63 10.75 -16.06
C GLY A 201 -7.33 11.59 -16.11
N ALA A 202 -6.44 11.44 -15.12
CA ALA A 202 -5.26 12.29 -14.94
C ALA A 202 -3.93 11.64 -15.34
N PHE A 203 -3.93 10.33 -15.67
CA PHE A 203 -2.71 9.55 -15.94
C PHE A 203 -2.69 8.79 -17.26
#